data_AF-A0A7C9RC74-F1
#
_entry.id   AF-A0A7C9RC74-F1
#
_cell.length_a   1.000
_cell.length_b   1.000
_cell.length_c   1.000
_cell.angle_alpha   90.00
_cell.angle_beta   90.00
_cell.angle_gamma   90.00
#
_symmetry.space_group_name_H-M   'P 1'
#
loop_
_entity.id
_entity.type
_entity.pdbx_description
1 polymer ?
#
loop_
_entity_poly.entity_id
_entity_poly.type
_entity_poly.pdbx_seq_one_letter_code
_entity_poly.pdbx_strand_id
1 'polypeptide(L)'
;MNTLMSAPSVFESFNARNLDPTQVAQRFIPPRQFDELILRNHSIVVGPRGSGKTTLLKMLQLPALASWKHQDADRFRMKIDFTGVFVAADISWGAQLTALGEARLSDNLRTLLGFSAFTTHMLSALVRAMKEAMSSAIAEVPSLARLYVNLDRETIAALVRSLAKEWELTPELPTLFALQTALQGRLSRIAQIANQLALVGAHELDPNAAETRFLYLDALSSVSFGIEQFNTYADQPYRKWALLFDELEIAPQAIRQALLKALRSTNSNLLFKLSLSPYHQDAGLLNTAIAAMPAQDYQPIELWYARKEQGFQFSRALVEAMIADAGCTGVAPEDIFGAASIAMREEASSAQSSDYRPGTDLHKRYKRLAIKDPSFAAYISENRVDLDRMHELPSAERASIIRKVTSIVMVREAYRSEPQVIGGGQRLGRSRKNANIYYGVDALLAVVEGNPRWLIGLMGPMIRRFKDDGQRVPRAVQATAISTAANRFRALLRTIPYVPDGTSPFRHKQMASRGLLTLLDALGTRFRRHIIIDDFSPDPVLSFTVDANISDGLLLALGRALNAGAIILVPDSGAEAIASSIRGKRFRLSYMLATSYDLPLLLGREGSIQRLLADDRESSVPLFGGEL
;
A
#
# COMPACT_ATOMS: atom_id res chain seq x y z
N MET A 1 2.51 31.44 -33.14
CA MET A 1 2.70 30.15 -32.45
C MET A 1 3.22 30.42 -31.05
N ASN A 2 2.35 30.44 -30.04
CA ASN A 2 2.76 30.43 -28.64
C ASN A 2 2.26 29.13 -28.02
N THR A 3 3.14 28.12 -27.95
CA THR A 3 2.93 26.95 -27.11
C THR A 3 3.07 27.37 -25.65
N LEU A 4 1.96 27.83 -25.08
CA LEU A 4 1.81 27.89 -23.62
C LEU A 4 2.07 26.48 -23.09
N MET A 5 3.20 26.28 -22.42
CA MET A 5 3.43 25.08 -21.63
C MET A 5 2.30 24.99 -20.61
N SER A 6 1.41 24.01 -20.77
CA SER A 6 0.43 23.68 -19.74
C SER A 6 1.20 23.37 -18.46
N ALA A 7 0.79 23.97 -17.34
CA ALA A 7 1.37 23.64 -16.04
C ALA A 7 1.42 22.11 -15.87
N PRO A 8 2.54 21.54 -15.40
CA PRO A 8 2.65 20.10 -15.19
C PRO A 8 1.52 19.66 -14.27
N SER A 9 0.83 18.59 -14.68
CA SER A 9 -0.40 18.16 -14.00
C SER A 9 -0.09 17.81 -12.55
N VAL A 10 -1.11 18.01 -11.72
CA VAL A 10 -1.10 17.51 -10.37
C VAL A 10 -1.13 15.96 -10.48
N PHE A 11 -0.84 15.24 -9.40
CA PHE A 11 -0.54 13.79 -9.43
C PHE A 11 0.73 13.32 -10.22
N GLU A 12 1.34 14.07 -11.16
CA GLU A 12 2.53 13.61 -11.93
C GLU A 12 3.74 13.20 -11.06
N SER A 13 3.90 13.84 -9.90
CA SER A 13 4.79 13.33 -8.85
C SER A 13 4.14 12.15 -8.12
N PHE A 14 4.57 10.93 -8.48
CA PHE A 14 4.08 9.65 -7.95
C PHE A 14 4.54 9.29 -6.53
N ASN A 15 5.43 10.08 -5.93
CA ASN A 15 6.00 9.78 -4.61
C ASN A 15 5.63 10.84 -3.57
N ALA A 16 4.61 10.54 -2.76
CA ALA A 16 4.16 11.38 -1.65
C ALA A 16 5.26 11.73 -0.64
N ARG A 17 6.34 10.94 -0.54
CA ARG A 17 7.51 11.27 0.29
C ARG A 17 8.16 12.60 -0.11
N ASN A 18 8.22 12.89 -1.42
CA ASN A 18 8.86 14.10 -1.97
C ASN A 18 7.92 15.32 -2.01
N LEU A 19 6.61 15.14 -1.76
CA LEU A 19 5.64 16.23 -1.72
C LEU A 19 5.62 16.88 -0.34
N ASP A 20 5.48 18.20 -0.28
CA ASP A 20 5.16 18.87 0.99
C ASP A 20 3.69 18.62 1.40
N PRO A 21 3.30 18.86 2.67
CA PRO A 21 1.95 18.56 3.14
C PRO A 21 0.85 19.32 2.39
N THR A 22 1.13 20.52 1.87
CA THR A 22 0.14 21.32 1.11
C THR A 22 -0.06 20.78 -0.31
N GLN A 23 1.01 20.31 -0.96
CA GLN A 23 0.93 19.59 -2.23
C GLN A 23 0.21 18.25 -2.11
N VAL A 24 0.31 17.57 -0.95
CA VAL A 24 -0.49 16.38 -0.66
C VAL A 24 -1.97 16.74 -0.54
N ALA A 25 -2.32 17.81 0.18
CA ALA A 25 -3.70 18.25 0.37
C ALA A 25 -4.42 18.63 -0.92
N GLN A 26 -3.72 19.20 -1.90
CA GLN A 26 -4.28 19.48 -3.24
C GLN A 26 -4.75 18.22 -3.99
N ARG A 27 -4.20 17.04 -3.65
CA ARG A 27 -4.44 15.75 -4.32
C ARG A 27 -5.33 14.81 -3.51
N PHE A 28 -5.70 15.21 -2.30
CA PHE A 28 -6.19 14.25 -1.33
C PHE A 28 -7.69 13.99 -1.46
N ILE A 29 -7.99 12.79 -1.96
CA ILE A 29 -9.30 12.16 -1.90
C ILE A 29 -9.33 11.28 -0.64
N PRO A 30 -10.26 11.46 0.30
CA PRO A 30 -10.28 10.71 1.54
C PRO A 30 -10.79 9.27 1.30
N PRO A 31 -9.99 8.22 1.54
CA PRO A 31 -10.50 6.85 1.60
C PRO A 31 -11.30 6.65 2.89
N ARG A 32 -12.13 5.59 2.96
CA ARG A 32 -12.94 5.26 4.15
C ARG A 32 -12.08 5.11 5.41
N GLN A 33 -10.90 4.53 5.27
CA GLN A 33 -9.89 4.38 6.33
C GLN A 33 -9.41 5.71 6.95
N PHE A 34 -9.62 6.85 6.27
CA PHE A 34 -9.27 8.15 6.85
C PHE A 34 -10.23 8.57 7.97
N ASP A 35 -11.52 8.18 7.93
CA ASP A 35 -12.46 8.42 9.03
C ASP A 35 -12.06 7.66 10.32
N GLU A 36 -11.35 6.53 10.21
CA GLU A 36 -10.76 5.80 11.34
C GLU A 36 -9.46 6.46 11.83
N LEU A 37 -8.60 6.89 10.90
CA LEU A 37 -7.28 7.43 11.23
C LEU A 37 -7.35 8.73 12.05
N ILE A 38 -8.36 9.57 11.81
CA ILE A 38 -8.56 10.85 12.50
C ILE A 38 -9.06 10.72 13.96
N LEU A 39 -9.38 9.51 14.43
CA LEU A 39 -9.91 9.30 15.78
C LEU A 39 -8.86 9.55 16.87
N ARG A 40 -9.30 9.91 18.09
CA ARG A 40 -8.46 10.28 19.24
C ARG A 40 -7.87 9.07 19.99
N ASN A 41 -7.44 8.04 19.24
CA ASN A 41 -6.82 6.81 19.72
C ASN A 41 -5.42 6.60 19.10
N HIS A 42 -4.68 5.62 19.61
CA HIS A 42 -3.51 5.11 18.91
C HIS A 42 -3.96 4.30 17.69
N SER A 43 -3.21 4.36 16.59
CA SER A 43 -3.55 3.63 15.36
C SER A 43 -2.30 3.09 14.67
N ILE A 44 -2.41 1.91 14.08
CA ILE A 44 -1.38 1.33 13.22
C ILE A 44 -1.96 1.20 11.81
N VAL A 45 -1.45 2.01 10.88
CA VAL A 45 -1.80 2.00 9.46
C VAL A 45 -0.91 0.98 8.75
N VAL A 46 -1.52 -0.10 8.29
CA VAL A 46 -0.81 -1.21 7.67
C VAL A 46 -1.17 -1.25 6.19
N GLY A 47 -0.18 -1.42 5.30
CA GLY A 47 -0.49 -1.54 3.88
C GLY A 47 0.71 -1.76 2.96
N PRO A 48 0.50 -2.41 1.80
CA PRO A 48 1.56 -2.68 0.84
C PRO A 48 2.14 -1.39 0.24
N ARG A 49 3.27 -1.52 -0.46
CA ARG A 49 3.94 -0.39 -1.10
C ARG A 49 3.01 0.34 -2.08
N GLY A 50 2.87 1.67 -1.91
CA GLY A 50 2.04 2.52 -2.76
C GLY A 50 0.57 2.65 -2.32
N SER A 51 0.14 1.98 -1.24
CA SER A 51 -1.24 2.06 -0.69
C SER A 51 -1.67 3.43 -0.14
N GLY A 52 -0.75 4.38 0.02
CA GLY A 52 -1.07 5.75 0.47
C GLY A 52 -0.75 6.07 1.93
N LYS A 53 -0.06 5.20 2.68
CA LYS A 53 0.31 5.41 4.10
C LYS A 53 0.89 6.81 4.37
N THR A 54 1.96 7.19 3.66
CA THR A 54 2.61 8.52 3.71
C THR A 54 1.63 9.66 3.46
N THR A 55 0.75 9.51 2.47
CA THR A 55 -0.27 10.50 2.10
C THR A 55 -1.22 10.74 3.27
N LEU A 56 -1.74 9.67 3.86
CA LEU A 56 -2.67 9.73 4.99
C LEU A 56 -2.05 10.36 6.24
N LEU A 57 -0.80 10.02 6.56
CA LEU A 57 -0.10 10.64 7.69
C LEU A 57 0.21 12.12 7.42
N LYS A 58 0.69 12.50 6.23
CA LYS A 58 0.94 13.92 5.89
C LYS A 58 -0.34 14.76 5.94
N MET A 59 -1.50 14.18 5.63
CA MET A 59 -2.80 14.89 5.74
C MET A 59 -3.22 15.22 7.18
N LEU A 60 -2.62 14.61 8.20
CA LEU A 60 -2.88 14.97 9.61
C LEU A 60 -2.05 16.17 10.08
N GLN A 61 -1.15 16.70 9.24
CA GLN A 61 -0.39 17.92 9.56
C GLN A 61 -1.24 19.17 9.34
N LEU A 62 -1.08 20.17 10.21
CA LEU A 62 -1.85 21.42 10.15
C LEU A 62 -1.76 22.16 8.80
N PRO A 63 -0.60 22.29 8.11
CA PRO A 63 -0.54 22.93 6.79
C PRO A 63 -1.32 22.17 5.71
N ALA A 64 -1.36 20.82 5.78
CA ALA A 64 -2.17 20.02 4.88
C ALA A 64 -3.66 20.29 5.13
N LEU A 65 -4.09 20.21 6.39
CA LEU A 65 -5.47 20.48 6.77
C LEU A 65 -5.91 21.89 6.38
N ALA A 66 -5.09 22.92 6.58
CA ALA A 66 -5.43 24.30 6.23
C ALA A 66 -5.55 24.50 4.71
N SER A 67 -4.65 23.90 3.91
CA SER A 67 -4.64 24.04 2.45
C SER A 67 -5.62 23.11 1.71
N TRP A 68 -6.26 22.15 2.39
CA TRP A 68 -7.15 21.17 1.76
C TRP A 68 -8.45 21.79 1.23
N LYS A 69 -8.64 21.74 -0.10
CA LYS A 69 -9.82 22.25 -0.80
C LYS A 69 -10.66 21.08 -1.31
N HIS A 70 -11.50 20.52 -0.44
CA HIS A 70 -12.41 19.41 -0.74
C HIS A 70 -13.75 19.64 -0.04
N GLN A 71 -14.86 19.16 -0.62
CA GLN A 71 -16.21 19.36 -0.07
C GLN A 71 -16.35 18.86 1.37
N ASP A 72 -15.69 17.73 1.69
CA ASP A 72 -15.69 17.14 3.04
C ASP A 72 -14.59 17.70 3.96
N ALA A 73 -13.77 18.66 3.51
CA ALA A 73 -12.59 19.09 4.26
C ALA A 73 -12.97 19.60 5.66
N ASP A 74 -13.99 20.44 5.80
CA ASP A 74 -14.44 20.94 7.09
C ASP A 74 -15.05 19.85 7.98
N ARG A 75 -15.77 18.88 7.40
CA ARG A 75 -16.29 17.69 8.10
C ARG A 75 -15.16 16.91 8.77
N PHE A 76 -14.03 16.73 8.09
CA PHE A 76 -12.86 16.07 8.64
C PHE A 76 -12.07 16.96 9.60
N ARG A 77 -11.82 18.23 9.25
CA ARG A 77 -11.13 19.20 10.11
C ARG A 77 -11.80 19.30 11.47
N MET A 78 -13.13 19.39 11.55
CA MET A 78 -13.85 19.50 12.82
C MET A 78 -13.71 18.26 13.72
N LYS A 79 -13.50 17.06 13.15
CA LYS A 79 -13.32 15.82 13.93
C LYS A 79 -11.90 15.62 14.48
N ILE A 80 -10.88 16.24 13.89
CA ILE A 80 -9.47 16.03 14.28
C ILE A 80 -9.16 16.80 15.57
N ASP A 81 -9.15 16.11 16.71
CA ASP A 81 -8.93 16.71 18.05
C ASP A 81 -7.47 16.56 18.54
N PHE A 82 -6.50 16.76 17.64
CA PHE A 82 -5.07 16.71 17.96
C PHE A 82 -4.19 17.48 16.96
N THR A 83 -2.98 17.85 17.38
CA THR A 83 -1.92 18.34 16.47
C THR A 83 -1.11 17.17 15.90
N GLY A 84 -0.96 17.06 14.57
CA GLY A 84 -0.08 16.06 13.95
C GLY A 84 1.39 16.47 13.96
N VAL A 85 2.28 15.62 14.48
CA VAL A 85 3.74 15.75 14.46
C VAL A 85 4.31 14.72 13.50
N PHE A 86 4.69 15.13 12.29
CA PHE A 86 5.18 14.20 11.27
C PHE A 86 6.67 13.86 11.44
N VAL A 87 6.94 12.59 11.78
CA VAL A 87 8.29 12.03 11.95
C VAL A 87 8.55 11.06 10.79
N ALA A 88 9.32 11.50 9.80
CA ALA A 88 9.73 10.64 8.68
C ALA A 88 10.84 9.68 9.13
N ALA A 89 10.61 8.37 9.11
CA ALA A 89 11.69 7.40 9.26
C ALA A 89 12.45 7.28 7.93
N ASP A 90 13.47 8.12 7.77
CA ASP A 90 14.27 8.13 6.55
C ASP A 90 15.35 7.04 6.58
N ILE A 91 15.70 6.54 5.40
CA ILE A 91 16.92 5.78 5.12
C ILE A 91 18.14 6.53 5.65
N SER A 92 18.14 7.87 5.70
CA SER A 92 19.23 8.63 6.32
C SER A 92 19.53 8.21 7.77
N TRP A 93 18.58 7.68 8.54
CA TRP A 93 18.87 7.12 9.88
C TRP A 93 19.72 5.85 9.78
N GLY A 94 19.28 4.91 8.94
CA GLY A 94 20.01 3.67 8.67
C GLY A 94 21.36 3.94 8.00
N ALA A 95 21.38 4.72 6.92
CA ALA A 95 22.58 5.10 6.18
C ALA A 95 23.54 5.98 6.98
N GLN A 96 23.07 6.81 7.93
CA GLN A 96 23.96 7.39 8.94
C GLN A 96 24.52 6.26 9.80
N LEU A 97 23.70 5.45 10.48
CA LEU A 97 24.17 4.34 11.31
C LEU A 97 25.15 3.37 10.61
N THR A 98 25.00 3.16 9.30
CA THR A 98 25.89 2.40 8.42
C THR A 98 27.17 3.20 8.08
N ALA A 99 27.06 4.48 7.73
CA ALA A 99 28.19 5.36 7.43
C ALA A 99 28.99 5.79 8.69
N LEU A 100 28.43 5.67 9.89
CA LEU A 100 29.08 5.92 11.19
C LEU A 100 30.06 4.77 11.54
N GLY A 101 30.97 4.45 10.62
CA GLY A 101 32.07 3.51 10.82
C GLY A 101 31.64 2.05 10.90
N GLU A 102 31.11 1.52 9.78
CA GLU A 102 30.60 0.14 9.66
C GLU A 102 31.54 -0.96 10.20
N ALA A 103 32.85 -0.72 10.22
CA ALA A 103 33.89 -1.62 10.74
C ALA A 103 34.68 -1.11 11.98
N ARG A 104 34.29 0.01 12.62
CA ARG A 104 35.11 0.66 13.67
C ARG A 104 34.41 1.05 14.98
N LEU A 105 33.09 1.24 14.99
CA LEU A 105 32.35 1.48 16.25
C LEU A 105 31.80 0.18 16.83
N SER A 106 31.74 0.10 18.16
CA SER A 106 31.02 -0.97 18.89
C SER A 106 29.51 -0.85 18.70
N ASP A 107 28.79 -1.98 18.76
CA ASP A 107 27.33 -1.99 18.55
C ASP A 107 26.56 -1.14 19.58
N ASN A 108 27.07 -1.08 20.81
CA ASN A 108 26.54 -0.22 21.87
C ASN A 108 26.64 1.27 21.49
N LEU A 109 27.79 1.73 21.00
CA LEU A 109 27.97 3.11 20.55
C LEU A 109 27.13 3.45 19.33
N ARG A 110 27.05 2.55 18.34
CA ARG A 110 26.15 2.72 17.17
C ARG A 110 24.70 2.88 17.62
N THR A 111 24.26 2.01 18.54
CA THR A 111 22.89 2.04 19.09
C THR A 111 22.62 3.36 19.82
N LEU A 112 23.52 3.81 20.71
CA LEU A 112 23.41 5.08 21.43
C LEU A 112 23.33 6.28 20.48
N LEU A 113 24.25 6.39 19.53
CA LEU A 113 24.28 7.48 18.54
C LEU A 113 23.01 7.49 17.67
N GLY A 114 22.50 6.31 17.32
CA GLY A 114 21.23 6.15 16.58
C GLY A 114 20.01 6.59 17.37
N PHE A 115 19.94 6.23 18.66
CA PHE A 115 18.88 6.71 19.55
C PHE A 115 18.96 8.23 19.74
N SER A 116 20.14 8.82 19.94
CA SER A 116 20.28 10.28 20.05
C SER A 116 19.87 11.02 18.76
N ALA A 117 20.25 10.49 17.59
CA ALA A 117 19.82 11.04 16.31
C ALA A 117 18.29 10.97 16.16
N PHE A 118 17.69 9.84 16.53
CA PHE A 118 16.23 9.64 16.55
C PHE A 118 15.52 10.60 17.51
N THR A 119 15.98 10.73 18.76
CA THR A 119 15.51 11.74 19.72
C THR A 119 15.56 13.13 19.10
N THR A 120 16.71 13.51 18.53
CA THR A 120 16.91 14.83 17.90
C THR A 120 15.95 15.07 16.72
N HIS A 121 15.68 14.05 15.90
CA HIS A 121 14.69 14.13 14.83
C HIS A 121 13.26 14.27 15.35
N MET A 122 12.89 13.59 16.43
CA MET A 122 11.57 13.75 17.06
C MET A 122 11.38 15.16 17.65
N LEU A 123 12.37 15.69 18.37
CA LEU A 123 12.33 17.05 18.91
C LEU A 123 12.24 18.10 17.77
N SER A 124 12.99 17.88 16.68
CA SER A 124 12.93 18.70 15.47
C SER A 124 11.55 18.71 14.82
N ALA A 125 10.92 17.52 14.68
CA ALA A 125 9.55 17.41 14.18
C ALA A 125 8.52 18.10 15.10
N LEU A 126 8.71 18.00 16.42
CA LEU A 126 7.86 18.66 17.41
C LEU A 126 7.96 20.19 17.32
N VAL A 127 9.17 20.76 17.30
CA VAL A 127 9.38 22.22 17.15
C VAL A 127 8.77 22.73 15.84
N ARG A 128 8.89 21.95 14.75
CA ARG A 128 8.19 22.26 13.49
C ARG A 128 6.67 22.28 13.68
N ALA A 129 6.08 21.28 14.32
CA ALA A 129 4.64 21.21 14.54
C ALA A 129 4.12 22.34 15.47
N MET A 130 4.91 22.75 16.48
CA MET A 130 4.65 23.95 17.29
C MET A 130 4.57 25.21 16.41
N LYS A 131 5.55 25.42 15.52
CA LYS A 131 5.54 26.54 14.56
C LYS A 131 4.34 26.48 13.59
N GLU A 132 3.96 25.27 13.15
CA GLU A 132 2.78 25.06 12.30
C GLU A 132 1.48 25.42 13.05
N ALA A 133 1.36 25.09 14.34
CA ALA A 133 0.21 25.47 15.19
C ALA A 133 0.07 26.98 15.45
N MET A 134 1.17 27.72 15.34
CA MET A 134 1.21 29.18 15.52
C MET A 134 1.10 29.97 14.20
N SER A 135 0.92 29.29 13.06
CA SER A 135 0.83 29.94 11.75
C SER A 135 -0.51 30.66 11.55
N SER A 136 -0.49 31.87 10.97
CA SER A 136 -1.70 32.63 10.63
C SER A 136 -2.63 31.87 9.66
N ALA A 137 -2.06 31.03 8.78
CA ALA A 137 -2.82 30.19 7.87
C ALA A 137 -3.73 29.16 8.59
N ILE A 138 -3.49 28.88 9.88
CA ILE A 138 -4.40 28.06 10.71
C ILE A 138 -5.52 28.91 11.30
N ALA A 139 -5.21 30.15 11.72
CA ALA A 139 -6.19 31.10 12.23
C ALA A 139 -7.21 31.54 11.16
N GLU A 140 -6.79 31.61 9.89
CA GLU A 140 -7.63 31.92 8.73
C GLU A 140 -8.67 30.84 8.40
N VAL A 141 -8.58 29.64 8.99
CA VAL A 141 -9.49 28.50 8.71
C VAL A 141 -10.38 28.22 9.94
N PRO A 142 -11.66 28.63 9.96
CA PRO A 142 -12.51 28.55 11.16
C PRO A 142 -12.64 27.13 11.74
N SER A 143 -12.71 26.11 10.87
CA SER A 143 -12.77 24.69 11.24
C SER A 143 -11.47 24.13 11.83
N LEU A 144 -10.40 24.94 11.90
CA LEU A 144 -9.13 24.65 12.58
C LEU A 144 -8.83 25.58 13.76
N ALA A 145 -9.69 26.55 14.08
CA ALA A 145 -9.41 27.59 15.09
C ALA A 145 -9.01 27.02 16.48
N ARG A 146 -9.62 25.91 16.93
CA ARG A 146 -9.24 25.21 18.18
C ARG A 146 -7.80 24.66 18.20
N LEU A 147 -7.20 24.48 17.02
CA LEU A 147 -5.83 23.99 16.84
C LEU A 147 -4.84 25.14 16.57
N TYR A 148 -5.31 26.38 16.43
CA TYR A 148 -4.43 27.54 16.42
C TYR A 148 -3.92 27.85 17.84
N VAL A 149 -2.72 28.42 17.94
CA VAL A 149 -2.13 28.93 19.18
C VAL A 149 -1.51 30.30 18.93
N ASN A 150 -1.88 31.28 19.75
CA ASN A 150 -1.28 32.60 19.75
C ASN A 150 -0.45 32.79 21.03
N LEU A 151 0.87 32.88 20.90
CA LEU A 151 1.78 33.22 21.99
C LEU A 151 2.50 34.52 21.64
N ASP A 152 2.68 35.40 22.61
CA ASP A 152 3.54 36.57 22.46
C ASP A 152 5.04 36.22 22.48
N ARG A 153 5.88 37.23 22.23
CA ARG A 153 7.34 37.03 22.14
C ARG A 153 7.98 36.65 23.47
N GLU A 154 7.43 37.10 24.60
CA GLU A 154 8.00 36.84 25.93
C GLU A 154 7.68 35.41 26.36
N THR A 155 6.45 34.97 26.11
CA THR A 155 5.96 33.61 26.31
C THR A 155 6.71 32.60 25.44
N ILE A 156 6.94 32.91 24.16
CA ILE A 156 7.82 32.11 23.27
C ILE A 156 9.24 32.02 23.85
N ALA A 157 9.79 33.13 24.35
CA ALA A 157 11.14 33.14 24.89
C ALA A 157 11.26 32.32 26.19
N ALA A 158 10.24 32.36 27.06
CA ALA A 158 10.16 31.53 28.26
C ALA A 158 10.06 30.04 27.93
N LEU A 159 9.15 29.67 27.01
CA LEU A 159 9.05 28.31 26.45
C LEU A 159 10.39 27.83 25.91
N VAL A 160 11.01 28.58 24.99
CA VAL A 160 12.26 28.16 24.32
C VAL A 160 13.40 27.99 25.32
N ARG A 161 13.50 28.83 26.36
CA ARG A 161 14.49 28.64 27.44
C ARG A 161 14.24 27.35 28.24
N SER A 162 12.98 27.04 28.54
CA SER A 162 12.58 25.80 29.23
C SER A 162 12.97 24.56 28.40
N LEU A 163 12.57 24.54 27.11
CA LEU A 163 12.91 23.47 26.17
C LEU A 163 14.42 23.34 25.95
N ALA A 164 15.13 24.46 25.78
CA ALA A 164 16.57 24.45 25.57
C ALA A 164 17.34 23.90 26.78
N LYS A 165 16.89 24.20 28.01
CA LYS A 165 17.47 23.65 29.23
C LYS A 165 17.29 22.14 29.30
N GLU A 166 16.04 21.66 29.20
CA GLU A 166 15.73 20.23 29.34
C GLU A 166 16.35 19.38 28.22
N TRP A 167 16.33 19.90 26.99
CA TRP A 167 16.89 19.20 25.85
C TRP A 167 18.39 19.38 25.68
N GLU A 168 19.09 20.10 26.57
CA GLU A 168 20.54 20.39 26.51
C GLU A 168 21.01 21.13 25.25
N LEU A 169 20.27 22.17 24.84
CA LEU A 169 20.55 23.00 23.67
C LEU A 169 20.97 24.42 24.07
N THR A 170 21.82 25.03 23.24
CA THR A 170 22.29 26.41 23.39
C THR A 170 21.90 27.25 22.16
N PRO A 171 20.60 27.52 21.93
CA PRO A 171 20.18 28.36 20.80
C PRO A 171 20.62 29.82 21.02
N GLU A 172 21.13 30.46 19.95
CA GLU A 172 21.65 31.84 19.98
C GLU A 172 20.60 32.87 20.46
N LEU A 173 19.32 32.61 20.15
CA LEU A 173 18.17 33.45 20.52
C LEU A 173 17.05 32.56 21.08
N PRO A 174 16.23 33.06 22.02
CA PRO A 174 15.11 32.30 22.58
C PRO A 174 13.91 32.31 21.61
N THR A 175 14.06 31.72 20.43
CA THR A 175 13.02 31.60 19.39
C THR A 175 12.89 30.17 18.90
N LEU A 176 11.69 29.75 18.47
CA LEU A 176 11.48 28.43 17.86
C LEU A 176 12.31 28.21 16.58
N PHE A 177 12.73 29.29 15.90
CA PHE A 177 13.66 29.20 14.77
C PHE A 177 15.08 28.83 15.22
N ALA A 178 15.64 29.56 16.19
CA ALA A 178 16.98 29.25 16.71
C ALA A 178 17.04 27.89 17.43
N LEU A 179 15.96 27.49 18.13
CA LEU A 179 15.83 26.14 18.70
C LEU A 179 15.86 25.05 17.62
N GLN A 180 15.15 25.27 16.50
CA GLN A 180 15.16 24.39 15.33
C GLN A 180 16.57 24.27 14.70
N THR A 181 17.30 25.39 14.62
CA THR A 181 18.69 25.42 14.13
C THR A 181 19.65 24.69 15.08
N ALA A 182 19.50 24.87 16.39
CA ALA A 182 20.32 24.16 17.39
C ALA A 182 20.14 22.63 17.31
N LEU A 183 18.91 22.16 17.08
CA LEU A 183 18.63 20.73 16.82
C LEU A 183 19.28 20.21 15.52
N GLN A 184 19.37 21.03 14.47
CA GLN A 184 20.12 20.67 13.26
C GLN A 184 21.64 20.61 13.52
N GLY A 185 22.17 21.56 14.29
CA GLY A 185 23.56 21.55 14.75
C GLY A 185 23.90 20.31 15.59
N ARG A 186 22.96 19.84 16.44
CA ARG A 186 23.10 18.59 17.18
C ARG A 186 23.27 17.37 16.26
N LEU A 187 22.51 17.24 15.18
CA LEU A 187 22.68 16.13 14.23
C LEU A 187 24.09 16.15 13.61
N SER A 188 24.61 17.33 13.27
CA SER A 188 26.00 17.48 12.82
C SER A 188 27.01 17.10 13.90
N ARG A 189 26.77 17.45 15.17
CA ARG A 189 27.61 17.08 16.31
C ARG A 189 27.62 15.57 16.57
N ILE A 190 26.49 14.88 16.45
CA ILE A 190 26.42 13.40 16.57
C ILE A 190 27.31 12.75 15.50
N ALA A 191 27.26 13.22 14.25
CA ALA A 191 28.11 12.73 13.18
C ALA A 191 29.61 13.02 13.43
N GLN A 192 29.94 14.19 13.99
CA GLN A 192 31.32 14.52 14.40
C GLN A 192 31.84 13.57 15.49
N ILE A 193 31.07 13.36 16.56
CA ILE A 193 31.43 12.46 17.68
C ILE A 193 31.71 11.06 17.16
N ALA A 194 30.81 10.51 16.33
CA ALA A 194 30.98 9.18 15.76
C ALA A 194 32.24 9.04 14.89
N ASN A 195 32.54 10.04 14.05
CA ASN A 195 33.77 10.06 13.25
C ASN A 195 35.02 10.14 14.12
N GLN A 196 35.01 10.91 15.21
CA GLN A 196 36.11 10.98 16.17
C GLN A 196 36.33 9.62 16.86
N LEU A 197 35.27 8.99 17.37
CA LEU A 197 35.33 7.66 17.99
C LEU A 197 35.86 6.59 17.02
N ALA A 198 35.40 6.62 15.77
CA ALA A 198 35.82 5.69 14.71
C ALA A 198 37.27 5.91 14.23
N LEU A 199 37.88 7.07 14.52
CA LEU A 199 39.31 7.34 14.27
C LEU A 199 40.18 6.94 15.46
N VAL A 200 39.74 7.22 16.69
CA VAL A 200 40.48 6.94 17.92
C VAL A 200 40.39 5.46 18.33
N GLY A 201 39.36 4.73 17.87
CA GLY A 201 39.10 3.35 18.30
C GLY A 201 38.53 3.25 19.71
N ALA A 202 37.96 4.35 20.22
CA ALA A 202 37.35 4.39 21.55
C ALA A 202 36.06 3.56 21.58
N HIS A 203 35.94 2.68 22.58
CA HIS A 203 34.81 1.76 22.70
C HIS A 203 33.70 2.24 23.65
N GLU A 204 33.97 3.29 24.44
CA GLU A 204 33.07 3.86 25.44
C GLU A 204 33.11 5.40 25.41
N LEU A 205 32.07 6.01 25.95
CA LEU A 205 31.93 7.45 26.17
C LEU A 205 31.67 7.68 27.66
N ASP A 206 32.21 8.76 28.24
CA ASP A 206 31.76 9.22 29.55
C ASP A 206 30.32 9.76 29.43
N PRO A 207 29.33 9.17 30.13
CA PRO A 207 27.95 9.65 30.11
C PRO A 207 27.77 10.98 30.87
N ASN A 208 28.70 11.34 31.75
CA ASN A 208 28.60 12.55 32.58
C ASN A 208 29.17 13.80 31.91
N ALA A 209 30.05 13.62 30.93
CA ALA A 209 30.67 14.72 30.19
C ALA A 209 29.61 15.61 29.51
N ALA A 210 29.71 16.92 29.74
CA ALA A 210 28.71 17.89 29.28
C ALA A 210 28.59 17.94 27.73
N GLU A 211 29.63 17.52 27.01
CA GLU A 211 29.64 17.46 25.54
C GLU A 211 28.87 16.27 24.94
N THR A 212 28.49 15.28 25.75
CA THR A 212 27.92 13.98 25.32
C THR A 212 26.65 13.59 26.07
N ARG A 213 26.30 14.25 27.17
CA ARG A 213 25.11 13.93 27.98
C ARG A 213 23.81 13.90 27.17
N PHE A 214 23.65 14.80 26.20
CA PHE A 214 22.48 14.81 25.30
C PHE A 214 22.29 13.53 24.48
N LEU A 215 23.32 12.67 24.37
CA LEU A 215 23.22 11.37 23.71
C LEU A 215 22.28 10.40 24.45
N TYR A 216 22.07 10.62 25.75
CA TYR A 216 21.32 9.74 26.64
C TYR A 216 19.88 10.22 26.90
N LEU A 217 19.42 11.27 26.22
CA LEU A 217 18.05 11.79 26.34
C LEU A 217 17.02 10.79 25.78
N ASP A 218 16.08 10.36 26.63
CA ASP A 218 14.94 9.55 26.20
C ASP A 218 14.00 10.35 25.28
N ALA A 219 13.68 9.76 24.13
CA ALA A 219 12.93 10.42 23.07
C ALA A 219 11.50 10.78 23.50
N LEU A 220 10.83 9.86 24.20
CA LEU A 220 9.41 10.00 24.56
C LEU A 220 9.22 10.96 25.74
N SER A 221 10.11 10.90 26.73
CA SER A 221 10.14 11.83 27.86
C SER A 221 10.43 13.25 27.39
N SER A 222 11.46 13.44 26.54
CA SER A 222 11.83 14.75 25.99
C SER A 222 10.69 15.38 25.16
N VAL A 223 9.97 14.57 24.38
CA VAL A 223 8.80 15.01 23.60
C VAL A 223 7.59 15.29 24.50
N SER A 224 7.34 14.45 25.52
CA SER A 224 6.25 14.66 26.49
C SER A 224 6.41 15.99 27.21
N PHE A 225 7.61 16.25 27.76
CA PHE A 225 7.96 17.54 28.36
C PHE A 225 7.73 18.70 27.38
N GLY A 226 8.16 18.55 26.12
CA GLY A 226 7.98 19.58 25.11
C GLY A 226 6.50 19.93 24.85
N ILE A 227 5.66 18.91 24.73
CA ILE A 227 4.21 19.05 24.56
C ILE A 227 3.58 19.68 25.80
N GLU A 228 3.92 19.22 27.00
CA GLU A 228 3.38 19.72 28.26
C GLU A 228 3.75 21.18 28.50
N GLN A 229 5.00 21.57 28.25
CA GLN A 229 5.42 22.97 28.30
C GLN A 229 4.64 23.83 27.30
N PHE A 230 4.58 23.42 26.02
CA PHE A 230 3.85 24.19 25.00
C PHE A 230 2.36 24.31 25.30
N ASN A 231 1.71 23.21 25.71
CA ASN A 231 0.32 23.20 26.15
C ASN A 231 0.08 24.11 27.37
N THR A 232 1.03 24.16 28.32
CA THR A 232 0.95 25.03 29.51
C THR A 232 1.02 26.51 29.12
N TYR A 233 2.01 26.91 28.31
CA TYR A 233 2.12 28.30 27.83
C TYR A 233 0.98 28.70 26.88
N ALA A 234 0.32 27.73 26.23
CA ALA A 234 -0.84 27.95 25.35
C ALA A 234 -2.21 27.95 26.06
N ASP A 235 -2.25 27.75 27.39
CA ASP A 235 -3.48 27.52 28.17
C ASP A 235 -4.37 26.39 27.62
N GLN A 236 -3.73 25.31 27.17
CA GLN A 236 -4.37 24.15 26.53
C GLN A 236 -3.88 22.81 27.13
N PRO A 237 -3.96 22.61 28.47
CA PRO A 237 -3.29 21.52 29.17
C PRO A 237 -3.68 20.11 28.71
N TYR A 238 -4.90 19.92 28.19
CA TYR A 238 -5.44 18.63 27.73
C TYR A 238 -5.33 18.39 26.21
N ARG A 239 -4.65 19.28 25.48
CA ARG A 239 -4.54 19.21 24.02
C ARG A 239 -3.65 18.03 23.61
N LYS A 240 -4.19 17.13 22.78
CA LYS A 240 -3.45 15.99 22.29
C LYS A 240 -2.55 16.31 21.10
N TRP A 241 -1.45 15.58 21.01
CA TRP A 241 -0.48 15.61 19.93
C TRP A 241 -0.28 14.18 19.43
N ALA A 242 -0.41 13.98 18.12
CA ALA A 242 -0.23 12.68 17.48
C ALA A 242 1.14 12.60 16.83
N LEU A 243 1.99 11.70 17.32
CA LEU A 243 3.26 11.37 16.68
C LEU A 243 2.99 10.46 15.49
N LEU A 244 3.24 10.97 14.28
CA LEU A 244 2.95 10.34 13.01
C LEU A 244 4.25 9.76 12.45
N PHE A 245 4.48 8.45 12.66
CA PHE A 245 5.69 7.77 12.22
C PHE A 245 5.46 7.12 10.86
N ASP A 246 6.10 7.64 9.81
CA ASP A 246 6.03 7.07 8.46
C ASP A 246 7.22 6.16 8.13
N GLU A 247 7.02 5.18 7.23
CA GLU A 247 8.00 4.18 6.79
C GLU A 247 8.74 3.46 7.94
N LEU A 248 8.04 3.14 9.04
CA LEU A 248 8.65 2.60 10.26
C LEU A 248 9.32 1.22 10.06
N GLU A 249 9.04 0.51 8.96
CA GLU A 249 9.82 -0.66 8.52
C GLU A 249 11.31 -0.38 8.26
N ILE A 250 11.70 0.88 8.00
CA ILE A 250 13.09 1.32 7.80
C ILE A 250 13.81 1.57 9.14
N ALA A 251 13.07 1.87 10.22
CA ALA A 251 13.66 2.20 11.51
C ALA A 251 14.33 0.99 12.19
N PRO A 252 15.42 1.19 12.97
CA PRO A 252 16.05 0.15 13.78
C PRO A 252 15.06 -0.61 14.69
N GLN A 253 15.29 -1.92 14.87
CA GLN A 253 14.41 -2.81 15.64
C GLN A 253 14.14 -2.31 17.07
N ALA A 254 15.17 -1.79 17.75
CA ALA A 254 15.04 -1.27 19.11
C ALA A 254 14.12 -0.03 19.21
N ILE A 255 14.17 0.87 18.21
CA ILE A 255 13.27 2.03 18.11
C ILE A 255 11.83 1.56 17.87
N ARG A 256 11.61 0.60 16.96
CA ARG A 256 10.28 -0.01 16.76
C ARG A 256 9.72 -0.61 18.05
N GLN A 257 10.54 -1.37 18.78
CA GLN A 257 10.14 -1.95 20.06
C GLN A 257 9.74 -0.89 21.09
N ALA A 258 10.50 0.19 21.21
CA ALA A 258 10.19 1.30 22.12
C ALA A 258 8.83 1.94 21.78
N LEU A 259 8.59 2.27 20.51
CA LEU A 259 7.33 2.86 20.05
C LEU A 259 6.13 1.92 20.22
N LEU A 260 6.29 0.63 19.95
CA LEU A 260 5.22 -0.37 20.12
C LEU A 260 4.89 -0.63 21.60
N LYS A 261 5.89 -0.60 22.49
CA LYS A 261 5.65 -0.63 23.95
C LYS A 261 4.94 0.63 24.44
N ALA A 262 5.26 1.79 23.85
CA ALA A 262 4.65 3.07 24.21
C ALA A 262 3.16 3.18 23.86
N LEU A 263 2.60 2.29 23.03
CA LEU A 263 1.15 2.19 22.78
C LEU A 263 0.33 1.83 24.04
N ARG A 264 0.96 1.21 25.06
CA ARG A 264 0.37 0.96 26.37
C ARG A 264 0.64 2.08 27.39
N SER A 265 1.33 3.15 26.99
CA SER A 265 1.70 4.24 27.90
C SER A 265 0.53 5.19 28.16
N THR A 266 0.46 5.71 29.38
CA THR A 266 -0.68 6.48 29.89
C THR A 266 -0.55 8.00 29.73
N ASN A 267 0.43 8.53 28.98
CA ASN A 267 0.51 9.98 28.75
C ASN A 267 -0.74 10.44 27.98
N SER A 268 -1.64 11.13 28.70
CA SER A 268 -2.95 11.52 28.20
C SER A 268 -2.90 12.47 27.01
N ASN A 269 -1.80 13.23 26.84
CA ASN A 269 -1.62 14.19 25.75
C ASN A 269 -0.97 13.59 24.49
N LEU A 270 -0.45 12.35 24.54
CA LEU A 270 0.17 11.71 23.38
C LEU A 270 -0.78 10.73 22.66
N LEU A 271 -0.69 10.72 21.33
CA LEU A 271 -1.24 9.70 20.45
C LEU A 271 -0.13 9.18 19.54
N PHE A 272 -0.25 7.95 19.06
CA PHE A 272 0.69 7.32 18.14
C PHE A 272 -0.06 6.89 16.89
N LYS A 273 0.40 7.35 15.72
CA LYS A 273 -0.13 6.97 14.40
C LYS A 273 1.04 6.37 13.60
N LEU A 274 1.16 5.05 13.64
CA LEU A 274 2.33 4.32 13.10
C LEU A 274 2.00 3.76 11.72
N SER A 275 2.85 3.98 10.72
CA SER A 275 2.75 3.41 9.37
C SER A 275 3.73 2.24 9.23
N LEU A 276 3.22 1.07 8.84
CA LEU A 276 3.99 -0.17 8.72
C LEU A 276 3.68 -0.92 7.42
N SER A 277 4.65 -1.72 6.95
CA SER A 277 4.42 -2.77 5.96
C SER A 277 3.66 -3.97 6.56
N PRO A 278 2.84 -4.73 5.80
CA PRO A 278 1.96 -5.78 6.35
C PRO A 278 2.66 -7.00 6.93
N TYR A 279 3.88 -7.29 6.49
CA TYR A 279 4.73 -8.32 7.05
C TYR A 279 6.07 -7.73 7.47
N HIS A 280 6.59 -8.15 8.61
CA HIS A 280 7.94 -7.87 9.02
C HIS A 280 8.51 -9.05 9.80
N GLN A 281 9.82 -9.31 9.70
CA GLN A 281 10.44 -10.44 10.42
C GLN A 281 10.29 -10.31 11.94
N ASP A 282 10.35 -9.08 12.45
CA ASP A 282 10.15 -8.81 13.87
C ASP A 282 8.67 -8.71 14.29
N ALA A 283 7.71 -9.05 13.43
CA ALA A 283 6.28 -8.97 13.77
C ALA A 283 5.89 -9.88 14.96
N GLY A 284 6.67 -10.93 15.24
CA GLY A 284 6.51 -11.75 16.45
C GLY A 284 6.71 -10.99 17.76
N LEU A 285 7.36 -9.81 17.75
CA LEU A 285 7.46 -8.94 18.93
C LEU A 285 6.09 -8.38 19.37
N LEU A 286 5.14 -8.25 18.43
CA LEU A 286 3.75 -7.88 18.69
C LEU A 286 2.95 -9.01 19.39
N ASN A 287 3.51 -10.21 19.52
CA ASN A 287 2.90 -11.37 20.18
C ASN A 287 3.49 -11.67 21.57
N THR A 288 4.35 -10.80 22.12
CA THR A 288 4.84 -10.97 23.50
C THR A 288 3.77 -10.55 24.51
N ALA A 289 3.78 -11.08 25.75
CA ALA A 289 2.80 -10.70 26.78
C ALA A 289 2.79 -9.19 27.14
N ILE A 290 3.85 -8.47 26.75
CA ILE A 290 4.04 -7.03 26.96
C ILE A 290 3.53 -6.21 25.75
N ALA A 291 3.21 -6.86 24.62
CA ALA A 291 2.82 -6.19 23.38
C ALA A 291 1.40 -5.62 23.41
N ALA A 292 1.23 -4.47 22.77
CA ALA A 292 -0.04 -3.77 22.68
C ALA A 292 -1.13 -4.63 22.01
N MET A 293 -2.34 -4.65 22.58
CA MET A 293 -3.47 -5.44 22.10
C MET A 293 -4.33 -4.65 21.08
N PRO A 294 -4.62 -5.22 19.90
CA PRO A 294 -5.57 -4.64 18.95
C PRO A 294 -6.93 -4.34 19.59
N ALA A 295 -7.57 -3.25 19.17
CA ALA A 295 -8.86 -2.74 19.66
C ALA A 295 -8.93 -2.36 21.15
N GLN A 296 -7.87 -2.61 21.94
CA GLN A 296 -7.76 -2.15 23.33
C GLN A 296 -6.73 -1.02 23.44
N ASP A 297 -5.49 -1.28 23.03
CA ASP A 297 -4.38 -0.32 23.09
C ASP A 297 -4.27 0.53 21.81
N TYR A 298 -4.66 -0.02 20.64
CA TYR A 298 -4.66 0.70 19.36
C TYR A 298 -5.66 0.14 18.33
N GLN A 299 -6.02 0.96 17.33
CA GLN A 299 -6.82 0.56 16.18
C GLN A 299 -5.94 0.17 14.97
N PRO A 300 -6.00 -1.07 14.46
CA PRO A 300 -5.39 -1.43 13.19
C PRO A 300 -6.22 -0.86 12.02
N ILE A 301 -5.55 -0.32 11.01
CA ILE A 301 -6.19 0.27 9.81
C ILE A 301 -5.54 -0.33 8.56
N GLU A 302 -6.29 -1.15 7.83
CA GLU A 302 -5.81 -1.86 6.63
C GLU A 302 -5.98 -1.03 5.34
N LEU A 303 -4.89 -0.81 4.60
CA LEU A 303 -4.90 -0.16 3.28
C LEU A 303 -4.79 -1.17 2.13
N TRP A 304 -5.47 -2.31 2.25
CA TRP A 304 -5.76 -3.22 1.15
C TRP A 304 -7.23 -3.60 1.16
N TYR A 305 -7.74 -4.02 0.01
CA TYR A 305 -9.12 -4.42 -0.17
C TYR A 305 -9.15 -5.90 -0.51
N ALA A 306 -9.61 -6.74 0.42
CA ALA A 306 -9.73 -8.18 0.20
C ALA A 306 -10.63 -8.48 -1.00
N ARG A 307 -11.72 -7.72 -1.10
CA ARG A 307 -12.69 -7.70 -2.21
C ARG A 307 -12.53 -6.38 -2.97
N LYS A 308 -12.30 -6.45 -4.28
CA LYS A 308 -11.99 -5.29 -5.16
C LYS A 308 -13.05 -4.17 -5.06
N GLU A 309 -14.30 -4.56 -4.87
CA GLU A 309 -15.49 -3.71 -4.79
C GLU A 309 -15.36 -2.69 -3.64
N GLN A 310 -14.70 -3.05 -2.53
CA GLN A 310 -14.47 -2.15 -1.41
C GLN A 310 -13.59 -0.94 -1.78
N GLY A 311 -12.71 -1.10 -2.78
CA GLY A 311 -11.83 -0.04 -3.28
C GLY A 311 -12.42 0.79 -4.43
N PHE A 312 -13.59 0.41 -4.98
CA PHE A 312 -14.14 1.05 -6.18
C PHE A 312 -14.56 2.49 -5.93
N GLN A 313 -15.28 2.78 -4.83
CA GLN A 313 -15.70 4.15 -4.50
C GLN A 313 -14.50 5.12 -4.42
N PHE A 314 -13.44 4.73 -3.71
CA PHE A 314 -12.22 5.54 -3.60
C PHE A 314 -11.52 5.70 -4.96
N SER A 315 -11.36 4.60 -5.70
CA SER A 315 -10.67 4.63 -6.99
C SER A 315 -11.43 5.46 -8.03
N ARG A 316 -12.77 5.39 -8.05
CA ARG A 316 -13.62 6.18 -8.92
C ARG A 316 -13.49 7.68 -8.61
N ALA A 317 -13.62 8.07 -7.35
CA ALA A 317 -13.46 9.46 -6.92
C ALA A 317 -12.05 10.01 -7.24
N LEU A 318 -11.00 9.19 -7.11
CA LEU A 318 -9.64 9.58 -7.49
C LEU A 318 -9.46 9.72 -9.02
N VAL A 319 -10.10 8.88 -9.84
CA VAL A 319 -10.13 9.06 -11.30
C VAL A 319 -10.90 10.33 -11.69
N GLU A 320 -12.07 10.57 -11.09
CA GLU A 320 -12.88 11.77 -11.34
C GLU A 320 -12.10 13.06 -10.98
N ALA A 321 -11.34 13.04 -9.87
CA ALA A 321 -10.44 14.13 -9.51
C ALA A 321 -9.27 14.32 -10.52
N MET A 322 -8.68 13.23 -11.04
CA MET A 322 -7.66 13.31 -12.09
C MET A 322 -8.21 13.83 -13.43
N ILE A 323 -9.46 13.50 -13.77
CA ILE A 323 -10.16 14.01 -14.96
C ILE A 323 -10.40 15.52 -14.82
N ALA A 324 -10.83 15.97 -13.64
CA ALA A 324 -11.00 17.39 -13.33
C ALA A 324 -9.66 18.16 -13.38
N ASP A 325 -8.59 17.64 -12.79
CA ASP A 325 -7.24 18.24 -12.84
C ASP A 325 -6.69 18.36 -14.27
N ALA A 326 -6.97 17.36 -15.11
CA ALA A 326 -6.62 17.42 -16.53
C ALA A 326 -7.40 18.53 -17.29
N GLY A 327 -8.44 19.13 -16.71
CA GLY A 327 -9.30 20.12 -17.34
C GLY A 327 -10.48 19.54 -18.11
N CYS A 328 -10.82 18.26 -17.88
CA CYS A 328 -11.94 17.57 -18.51
C CYS A 328 -13.19 17.59 -17.60
N THR A 329 -13.54 18.74 -17.03
CA THR A 329 -14.64 18.86 -16.05
C THR A 329 -15.99 18.44 -16.63
N GLY A 330 -16.72 17.60 -15.91
CA GLY A 330 -18.02 17.06 -16.33
C GLY A 330 -17.97 15.80 -17.20
N VAL A 331 -16.78 15.32 -17.58
CA VAL A 331 -16.60 14.05 -18.28
C VAL A 331 -16.60 12.88 -17.29
N ALA A 332 -17.41 11.84 -17.53
CA ALA A 332 -17.42 10.65 -16.69
C ALA A 332 -16.27 9.69 -17.04
N PRO A 333 -15.77 8.87 -16.10
CA PRO A 333 -14.81 7.80 -16.40
C PRO A 333 -15.28 6.86 -17.54
N GLU A 334 -16.59 6.61 -17.64
CA GLU A 334 -17.23 5.81 -18.69
C GLU A 334 -17.13 6.45 -20.09
N ASP A 335 -17.02 7.78 -20.20
CA ASP A 335 -16.83 8.45 -21.48
C ASP A 335 -15.41 8.18 -22.01
N ILE A 336 -14.42 8.28 -21.13
CA ILE A 336 -13.00 8.07 -21.42
C ILE A 336 -12.67 6.60 -21.67
N PHE A 337 -13.15 5.70 -20.81
CA PHE A 337 -12.74 4.28 -20.81
C PHE A 337 -13.81 3.33 -21.38
N GLY A 338 -15.07 3.77 -21.46
CA GLY A 338 -16.20 2.89 -21.75
C GLY A 338 -16.61 2.02 -20.56
N ALA A 339 -17.80 1.44 -20.66
CA ALA A 339 -18.26 0.41 -19.73
C ALA A 339 -17.43 -0.88 -19.88
N ALA A 340 -17.22 -1.59 -18.77
CA ALA A 340 -16.54 -2.87 -18.77
C ALA A 340 -17.44 -3.98 -19.35
N SER A 341 -16.83 -5.12 -19.70
CA SER A 341 -17.58 -6.35 -19.97
C SER A 341 -18.45 -6.72 -18.76
N ILE A 342 -19.67 -7.25 -18.98
CA ILE A 342 -20.59 -7.73 -17.93
C ILE A 342 -19.88 -8.62 -16.89
N ALA A 343 -18.91 -9.40 -17.34
CA ALA A 343 -18.08 -10.29 -16.51
C ALA A 343 -17.08 -9.60 -15.56
N MET A 344 -16.93 -8.29 -15.66
CA MET A 344 -16.00 -7.46 -14.89
C MET A 344 -16.70 -6.31 -14.13
N ARG A 345 -18.02 -6.13 -14.34
CA ARG A 345 -18.84 -5.16 -13.62
C ARG A 345 -18.89 -5.50 -12.13
N GLU A 346 -18.92 -4.47 -11.28
CA GLU A 346 -18.97 -4.51 -9.81
C GLU A 346 -20.03 -5.49 -9.29
N GLU A 347 -21.19 -5.46 -9.93
CA GLU A 347 -22.32 -6.28 -9.60
C GLU A 347 -22.61 -7.27 -10.73
N ALA A 348 -22.13 -8.51 -10.60
CA ALA A 348 -22.72 -9.62 -11.35
C ALA A 348 -24.23 -9.74 -11.04
N SER A 349 -24.67 -9.34 -9.83
CA SER A 349 -26.07 -9.16 -9.42
C SER A 349 -26.88 -8.23 -10.32
N SER A 350 -26.26 -7.14 -10.81
CA SER A 350 -26.88 -6.13 -11.68
C SER A 350 -27.05 -6.59 -13.14
N ALA A 351 -26.40 -7.69 -13.53
CA ALA A 351 -26.56 -8.26 -14.86
C ALA A 351 -28.03 -8.65 -15.07
N GLN A 352 -28.70 -7.92 -15.96
CA GLN A 352 -30.13 -8.05 -16.22
C GLN A 352 -30.38 -9.33 -17.04
N SER A 353 -31.62 -9.83 -17.06
CA SER A 353 -31.96 -10.96 -17.94
C SER A 353 -31.64 -10.67 -19.41
N SER A 354 -31.80 -9.41 -19.84
CA SER A 354 -31.46 -8.91 -21.17
C SER A 354 -30.01 -9.17 -21.60
N ASP A 355 -29.04 -9.15 -20.67
CA ASP A 355 -27.61 -9.38 -20.96
C ASP A 355 -27.33 -10.80 -21.49
N TYR A 356 -28.19 -11.76 -21.13
CA TYR A 356 -28.08 -13.18 -21.48
C TYR A 356 -28.95 -13.58 -22.69
N ARG A 357 -29.58 -12.62 -23.39
CA ARG A 357 -30.42 -12.90 -24.56
C ARG A 357 -29.60 -13.42 -25.76
N PRO A 358 -30.22 -14.19 -26.68
CA PRO A 358 -29.60 -14.57 -27.94
C PRO A 358 -28.99 -13.38 -28.68
N GLY A 359 -27.77 -13.57 -29.21
CA GLY A 359 -27.07 -12.58 -30.02
C GLY A 359 -26.24 -11.56 -29.24
N THR A 360 -26.33 -11.48 -27.90
CA THR A 360 -25.42 -10.65 -27.11
C THR A 360 -23.97 -11.17 -27.17
N ASP A 361 -23.00 -10.31 -26.87
CA ASP A 361 -21.59 -10.71 -26.79
C ASP A 361 -21.35 -11.82 -25.75
N LEU A 362 -22.14 -11.82 -24.67
CA LEU A 362 -22.10 -12.83 -23.61
C LEU A 362 -22.62 -14.18 -24.13
N HIS A 363 -23.80 -14.20 -24.74
CA HIS A 363 -24.38 -15.38 -25.38
C HIS A 363 -23.44 -16.02 -26.41
N LYS A 364 -22.89 -15.20 -27.31
CA LYS A 364 -21.91 -15.63 -28.32
C LYS A 364 -20.66 -16.26 -27.70
N ARG A 365 -20.19 -15.78 -26.55
CA ARG A 365 -19.02 -16.34 -25.84
C ARG A 365 -19.32 -17.67 -25.17
N TYR A 366 -20.48 -17.82 -24.54
CA TYR A 366 -20.93 -19.10 -23.99
C TYR A 366 -21.00 -20.18 -25.08
N LYS A 367 -21.65 -19.88 -26.22
CA LYS A 367 -21.70 -20.79 -27.37
C LYS A 367 -20.31 -21.13 -27.94
N ARG A 368 -19.43 -20.14 -28.11
CA ARG A 368 -18.05 -20.40 -28.56
C ARG A 368 -17.25 -21.27 -27.58
N LEU A 369 -17.41 -21.08 -26.27
CA LEU A 369 -16.71 -21.93 -25.31
C LEU A 369 -17.24 -23.36 -25.32
N ALA A 370 -18.56 -23.56 -25.42
CA ALA A 370 -19.15 -24.91 -25.48
C ALA A 370 -18.66 -25.72 -26.70
N ILE A 371 -18.38 -25.05 -27.82
CA ILE A 371 -17.76 -25.69 -29.00
C ILE A 371 -16.27 -26.01 -28.76
N LYS A 372 -15.53 -25.09 -28.12
CA LYS A 372 -14.08 -25.20 -27.89
C LYS A 372 -13.68 -26.16 -26.77
N ASP A 373 -14.59 -26.44 -25.84
CA ASP A 373 -14.27 -27.13 -24.59
C ASP A 373 -15.35 -28.15 -24.19
N PRO A 374 -15.11 -29.44 -24.46
CA PRO A 374 -16.03 -30.52 -24.09
C PRO A 374 -16.39 -30.56 -22.61
N SER A 375 -15.45 -30.19 -21.71
CA SER A 375 -15.70 -30.17 -20.27
C SER A 375 -16.70 -29.07 -19.85
N PHE A 376 -16.69 -27.91 -20.54
CA PHE A 376 -17.71 -26.88 -20.34
C PHE A 376 -19.05 -27.26 -20.97
N ALA A 377 -19.04 -27.94 -22.12
CA ALA A 377 -20.28 -28.47 -22.72
C ALA A 377 -20.95 -29.50 -21.79
N ALA A 378 -20.17 -30.39 -21.16
CA ALA A 378 -20.65 -31.32 -20.14
C ALA A 378 -21.29 -30.57 -18.96
N TYR A 379 -20.60 -29.57 -18.39
CA TYR A 379 -21.15 -28.73 -17.30
C TYR A 379 -22.50 -28.09 -17.65
N ILE A 380 -22.66 -27.55 -18.86
CA ILE A 380 -23.93 -26.94 -19.32
C ILE A 380 -25.03 -28.00 -19.47
N SER A 381 -24.70 -29.19 -19.97
CA SER A 381 -25.63 -30.32 -20.13
C SER A 381 -26.08 -30.90 -18.78
N GLU A 382 -25.16 -31.10 -17.84
CA GLU A 382 -25.42 -31.60 -16.48
C GLU A 382 -26.36 -30.66 -15.71
N ASN A 383 -26.15 -29.35 -15.85
CA ASN A 383 -27.02 -28.31 -15.27
C ASN A 383 -28.29 -28.04 -16.09
N ARG A 384 -28.51 -28.80 -17.18
CA ARG A 384 -29.70 -28.72 -18.06
C ARG A 384 -29.99 -27.34 -18.64
N VAL A 385 -28.95 -26.53 -18.88
CA VAL A 385 -29.12 -25.17 -19.40
C VAL A 385 -29.16 -25.13 -20.93
N ASP A 386 -30.24 -24.61 -21.49
CA ASP A 386 -30.28 -24.14 -22.87
C ASP A 386 -29.57 -22.77 -22.98
N LEU A 387 -28.49 -22.73 -23.77
CA LEU A 387 -27.71 -21.51 -23.99
C LEU A 387 -28.48 -20.40 -24.72
N ASP A 388 -29.52 -20.71 -25.51
CA ASP A 388 -30.37 -19.69 -26.12
C ASP A 388 -31.41 -19.11 -25.13
N ARG A 389 -31.70 -19.83 -24.04
CA ARG A 389 -32.71 -19.46 -23.03
C ARG A 389 -32.12 -19.07 -21.68
N MET A 390 -30.82 -18.78 -21.59
CA MET A 390 -30.17 -18.32 -20.33
C MET A 390 -30.87 -17.11 -19.68
N HIS A 391 -31.53 -16.27 -20.48
CA HIS A 391 -32.30 -15.12 -20.00
C HIS A 391 -33.67 -15.47 -19.37
N GLU A 392 -34.22 -16.65 -19.69
CA GLU A 392 -35.48 -17.19 -19.17
C GLU A 392 -35.29 -17.92 -17.83
N LEU A 393 -34.06 -18.34 -17.51
CA LEU A 393 -33.73 -19.03 -16.26
C LEU A 393 -34.17 -18.24 -15.01
N PRO A 394 -34.67 -18.92 -13.96
CA PRO A 394 -34.95 -18.33 -12.66
C PRO A 394 -33.74 -17.57 -12.10
N SER A 395 -33.98 -16.46 -11.40
CA SER A 395 -32.90 -15.55 -10.95
C SER A 395 -31.84 -16.26 -10.10
N ALA A 396 -32.25 -17.20 -9.24
CA ALA A 396 -31.36 -17.99 -8.38
C ALA A 396 -30.49 -18.98 -9.18
N GLU A 397 -31.08 -19.72 -10.13
CA GLU A 397 -30.37 -20.67 -10.99
C GLU A 397 -29.41 -19.95 -11.95
N ARG A 398 -29.86 -18.85 -12.57
CA ARG A 398 -28.99 -17.99 -13.36
C ARG A 398 -27.85 -17.44 -12.51
N ALA A 399 -28.08 -17.13 -11.23
CA ALA A 399 -27.04 -16.66 -10.33
C ALA A 399 -25.99 -17.76 -10.04
N SER A 400 -26.42 -18.97 -9.70
CA SER A 400 -25.54 -20.07 -9.27
C SER A 400 -24.80 -20.75 -10.43
N ILE A 401 -25.45 -20.94 -11.58
CA ILE A 401 -24.94 -21.73 -12.71
C ILE A 401 -24.24 -20.82 -13.74
N ILE A 402 -24.85 -19.71 -14.13
CA ILE A 402 -24.37 -18.90 -15.27
C ILE A 402 -23.56 -17.70 -14.80
N ARG A 403 -24.12 -16.86 -13.95
CA ARG A 403 -23.51 -15.62 -13.45
C ARG A 403 -22.23 -15.91 -12.66
N LYS A 404 -22.24 -16.91 -11.76
CA LYS A 404 -21.06 -17.34 -10.98
C LYS A 404 -19.84 -17.62 -11.87
N VAL A 405 -20.04 -18.31 -13.00
CA VAL A 405 -18.94 -18.75 -13.88
C VAL A 405 -18.61 -17.77 -15.00
N THR A 406 -19.38 -16.68 -15.17
CA THR A 406 -19.29 -15.76 -16.31
C THR A 406 -17.85 -15.24 -16.54
N SER A 407 -17.15 -14.84 -15.48
CA SER A 407 -15.77 -14.36 -15.58
C SER A 407 -14.75 -15.46 -15.96
N ILE A 408 -14.99 -16.71 -15.53
CA ILE A 408 -14.20 -17.87 -15.95
C ILE A 408 -14.42 -18.14 -17.45
N VAL A 409 -15.69 -18.12 -17.90
CA VAL A 409 -16.07 -18.33 -19.31
C VAL A 409 -15.44 -17.27 -20.22
N MET A 410 -15.38 -15.99 -19.83
CA MET A 410 -14.74 -14.94 -20.65
C MET A 410 -13.24 -15.22 -20.87
N VAL A 411 -12.54 -15.57 -19.79
CA VAL A 411 -11.10 -15.82 -19.80
C VAL A 411 -10.80 -17.12 -20.57
N ARG A 412 -11.56 -18.18 -20.31
CA ARG A 412 -11.38 -19.47 -20.98
C ARG A 412 -11.72 -19.41 -22.47
N GLU A 413 -12.80 -18.74 -22.89
CA GLU A 413 -13.09 -18.54 -24.33
C GLU A 413 -12.00 -17.74 -25.05
N ALA A 414 -11.45 -16.73 -24.36
CA ALA A 414 -10.41 -15.88 -24.89
C ALA A 414 -9.10 -16.64 -25.12
N TYR A 415 -8.63 -17.38 -24.11
CA TYR A 415 -7.27 -17.91 -24.07
C TYR A 415 -7.15 -19.44 -24.28
N ARG A 416 -8.22 -20.23 -24.10
CA ARG A 416 -8.20 -21.67 -24.46
C ARG A 416 -8.23 -21.80 -25.98
N SER A 417 -7.24 -22.51 -26.49
CA SER A 417 -7.13 -22.91 -27.89
C SER A 417 -8.04 -24.09 -28.19
N GLU A 418 -8.41 -24.27 -29.44
CA GLU A 418 -9.07 -25.50 -29.88
C GLU A 418 -8.09 -26.70 -29.79
N PRO A 419 -8.59 -27.91 -29.46
CA PRO A 419 -7.78 -29.13 -29.53
C PRO A 419 -7.33 -29.41 -30.95
N GLN A 420 -6.03 -29.66 -31.13
CA GLN A 420 -5.44 -30.09 -32.38
C GLN A 420 -4.96 -31.54 -32.25
N VAL A 421 -5.24 -32.36 -33.26
CA VAL A 421 -4.72 -33.73 -33.34
C VAL A 421 -3.28 -33.66 -33.85
N ILE A 422 -2.32 -34.02 -33.00
CA ILE A 422 -0.88 -34.02 -33.31
C ILE A 422 -0.30 -35.37 -32.89
N GLY A 423 0.18 -36.16 -33.85
CA GLY A 423 0.87 -37.43 -33.59
C GLY A 423 0.02 -38.48 -32.87
N GLY A 424 -1.28 -38.57 -33.18
CA GLY A 424 -2.20 -39.55 -32.57
C GLY A 424 -2.80 -39.14 -31.22
N GLY A 425 -2.38 -38.00 -30.63
CA GLY A 425 -2.98 -37.43 -29.43
C GLY A 425 -3.64 -36.08 -29.69
N GLN A 426 -4.63 -35.71 -28.87
CA GLN A 426 -5.15 -34.34 -28.82
C GLN A 426 -4.26 -33.47 -27.92
N ARG A 427 -3.85 -32.29 -28.41
CA ARG A 427 -3.16 -31.26 -27.63
C ARG A 427 -3.78 -29.89 -27.89
N LEU A 428 -3.85 -29.04 -26.87
CA LEU A 428 -4.32 -27.66 -27.05
C LEU A 428 -3.35 -26.89 -27.94
N GLY A 429 -3.86 -26.16 -28.94
CA GLY A 429 -3.07 -25.28 -29.80
C GLY A 429 -2.46 -24.07 -29.06
N ARG A 430 -1.83 -23.15 -29.78
CA ARG A 430 -1.23 -21.94 -29.18
C ARG A 430 -2.29 -20.93 -28.73
N SER A 431 -2.27 -20.58 -27.45
CA SER A 431 -3.16 -19.58 -26.84
C SER A 431 -3.05 -18.21 -27.51
N ARG A 432 -4.18 -17.47 -27.60
CA ARG A 432 -4.21 -16.11 -28.15
C ARG A 432 -3.45 -15.14 -27.24
N LYS A 433 -2.35 -14.58 -27.74
CA LYS A 433 -1.67 -13.45 -27.09
C LYS A 433 -2.57 -12.21 -27.20
N ASN A 434 -2.84 -11.54 -26.08
CA ASN A 434 -3.57 -10.26 -25.98
C ASN A 434 -5.03 -10.30 -26.48
N ALA A 435 -5.89 -11.09 -25.83
CA ALA A 435 -7.31 -11.18 -26.18
C ALA A 435 -8.18 -9.94 -25.81
N ASN A 436 -7.57 -8.85 -25.30
CA ASN A 436 -8.20 -7.57 -24.95
C ASN A 436 -9.50 -7.72 -24.14
N ILE A 437 -9.50 -8.55 -23.09
CA ILE A 437 -10.68 -8.80 -22.24
C ILE A 437 -10.76 -7.93 -20.98
N TYR A 438 -9.64 -7.37 -20.53
CA TYR A 438 -9.59 -6.42 -19.41
C TYR A 438 -9.67 -4.99 -19.98
N TYR A 439 -10.86 -4.39 -19.97
CA TYR A 439 -11.13 -3.05 -20.47
C TYR A 439 -12.38 -2.46 -19.82
N GLY A 440 -12.54 -1.14 -19.97
CA GLY A 440 -13.60 -0.36 -19.34
C GLY A 440 -13.28 -0.02 -17.88
N VAL A 441 -13.98 0.98 -17.34
CA VAL A 441 -13.67 1.54 -16.02
C VAL A 441 -13.62 0.47 -14.92
N ASP A 442 -14.62 -0.41 -14.81
CA ASP A 442 -14.67 -1.41 -13.73
C ASP A 442 -13.49 -2.39 -13.76
N ALA A 443 -13.06 -2.82 -14.94
CA ALA A 443 -11.89 -3.69 -15.08
C ALA A 443 -10.59 -2.94 -14.75
N LEU A 444 -10.51 -1.67 -15.13
CA LEU A 444 -9.39 -0.78 -14.82
C LEU A 444 -9.28 -0.50 -13.30
N LEU A 445 -10.40 -0.31 -12.60
CA LEU A 445 -10.42 -0.19 -11.12
C LEU A 445 -10.11 -1.54 -10.45
N ALA A 446 -10.66 -2.65 -10.97
CA ALA A 446 -10.41 -4.00 -10.48
C ALA A 446 -8.94 -4.43 -10.60
N VAL A 447 -8.23 -3.99 -11.63
CA VAL A 447 -6.80 -4.31 -11.84
C VAL A 447 -5.90 -3.64 -10.79
N VAL A 448 -6.25 -2.44 -10.32
CA VAL A 448 -5.39 -1.66 -9.39
C VAL A 448 -5.81 -1.76 -7.93
N GLU A 449 -7.01 -2.29 -7.64
CA GLU A 449 -7.44 -2.69 -6.30
C GLU A 449 -7.32 -1.58 -5.25
N GLY A 450 -7.72 -0.35 -5.60
CA GLY A 450 -7.64 0.79 -4.70
C GLY A 450 -6.22 1.29 -4.41
N ASN A 451 -5.17 0.76 -5.03
CA ASN A 451 -3.81 1.26 -4.87
C ASN A 451 -3.63 2.58 -5.66
N PRO A 452 -3.50 3.74 -4.99
CA PRO A 452 -3.49 5.04 -5.68
C PRO A 452 -2.28 5.22 -6.59
N ARG A 453 -1.11 4.65 -6.25
CA ARG A 453 0.09 4.73 -7.11
C ARG A 453 -0.14 4.02 -8.44
N TRP A 454 -0.73 2.81 -8.42
CA TRP A 454 -1.03 2.07 -9.64
C TRP A 454 -2.17 2.70 -10.43
N LEU A 455 -3.21 3.20 -9.76
CA LEU A 455 -4.31 3.91 -10.41
C LEU A 455 -3.81 5.15 -11.17
N ILE A 456 -3.07 6.05 -10.50
CA ILE A 456 -2.55 7.28 -11.12
C ILE A 456 -1.62 6.93 -12.29
N GLY A 457 -0.72 5.96 -12.09
CA GLY A 457 0.24 5.52 -13.13
C GLY A 457 -0.40 4.82 -14.33
N LEU A 458 -1.58 4.22 -14.17
CA LEU A 458 -2.33 3.56 -15.24
C LEU A 458 -3.27 4.53 -15.96
N MET A 459 -4.05 5.33 -15.23
CA MET A 459 -5.09 6.20 -15.80
C MET A 459 -4.53 7.52 -16.34
N GLY A 460 -3.54 8.13 -15.66
CA GLY A 460 -3.04 9.47 -16.00
C GLY A 460 -2.63 9.64 -17.47
N PRO A 461 -1.81 8.74 -18.04
CA PRO A 461 -1.45 8.80 -19.46
C PRO A 461 -2.64 8.65 -20.40
N MET A 462 -3.67 7.87 -20.02
CA MET A 462 -4.88 7.66 -20.83
C MET A 462 -5.85 8.85 -20.75
N ILE A 463 -5.96 9.50 -19.59
CA ILE A 463 -6.75 10.74 -19.42
C ILE A 463 -6.14 11.88 -20.24
N ARG A 464 -4.81 12.04 -20.21
CA ARG A 464 -4.12 13.00 -21.09
C ARG A 464 -4.37 12.72 -22.57
N ARG A 465 -4.23 11.46 -22.99
CA ARG A 465 -4.57 11.06 -24.36
C ARG A 465 -6.01 11.44 -24.73
N PHE A 466 -6.98 11.22 -23.84
CA PHE A 466 -8.37 11.61 -24.10
C PHE A 466 -8.55 13.12 -24.25
N LYS A 467 -7.85 13.91 -23.41
CA LYS A 467 -7.83 15.39 -23.52
C LYS A 467 -7.28 15.86 -24.87
N ASP A 468 -6.21 15.22 -25.34
CA ASP A 468 -5.50 15.61 -26.56
C ASP A 468 -6.23 15.11 -27.83
N ASP A 469 -6.70 13.86 -27.84
CA ASP A 469 -7.40 13.23 -28.99
C ASP A 469 -8.89 13.63 -29.07
N GLY A 470 -9.52 14.02 -27.96
CA GLY A 470 -10.97 14.21 -27.83
C GLY A 470 -11.81 12.91 -27.94
N GLN A 471 -11.16 11.75 -28.03
CA GLN A 471 -11.81 10.46 -28.32
C GLN A 471 -11.65 9.46 -27.17
N ARG A 472 -12.70 8.65 -26.94
CA ARG A 472 -12.69 7.51 -26.01
C ARG A 472 -11.49 6.60 -26.26
N VAL A 473 -10.77 6.27 -25.19
CA VAL A 473 -9.54 5.46 -25.24
C VAL A 473 -9.85 4.04 -25.73
N PRO A 474 -9.31 3.59 -26.88
CA PRO A 474 -9.65 2.28 -27.44
C PRO A 474 -9.26 1.11 -26.52
N ARG A 475 -10.06 0.03 -26.53
CA ARG A 475 -9.83 -1.19 -25.72
C ARG A 475 -8.41 -1.76 -25.84
N ALA A 476 -7.82 -1.70 -27.03
CA ALA A 476 -6.45 -2.14 -27.28
C ALA A 476 -5.40 -1.26 -26.55
N VAL A 477 -5.62 0.07 -26.48
CA VAL A 477 -4.75 1.00 -25.75
C VAL A 477 -4.84 0.73 -24.24
N GLN A 478 -6.05 0.49 -23.72
CA GLN A 478 -6.25 0.12 -22.31
C GLN A 478 -5.53 -1.20 -21.96
N ALA A 479 -5.65 -2.23 -22.81
CA ALA A 479 -4.96 -3.50 -22.63
C ALA A 479 -3.43 -3.36 -22.65
N THR A 480 -2.89 -2.52 -23.54
CA THR A 480 -1.45 -2.17 -23.58
C THR A 480 -1.01 -1.41 -22.33
N ALA A 481 -1.84 -0.51 -21.80
CA ALA A 481 -1.54 0.22 -20.57
C ALA A 481 -1.50 -0.72 -19.35
N ILE A 482 -2.47 -1.64 -19.23
CA ILE A 482 -2.50 -2.69 -18.21
C ILE A 482 -1.25 -3.57 -18.31
N SER A 483 -0.91 -4.07 -19.50
CA SER A 483 0.28 -4.89 -19.73
C SER A 483 1.57 -4.14 -19.36
N THR A 484 1.66 -2.85 -19.68
CA THR A 484 2.80 -1.99 -19.32
C THR A 484 2.92 -1.80 -17.81
N ALA A 485 1.81 -1.57 -17.10
CA ALA A 485 1.78 -1.47 -15.64
C ALA A 485 2.19 -2.81 -14.98
N ALA A 486 1.63 -3.92 -15.44
CA ALA A 486 1.96 -5.26 -14.94
C ALA A 486 3.43 -5.64 -15.22
N ASN A 487 3.99 -5.28 -16.38
CA ASN A 487 5.41 -5.49 -16.69
C ASN A 487 6.34 -4.65 -15.80
N ARG A 488 5.98 -3.38 -15.53
CA ARG A 488 6.70 -2.54 -14.54
C ARG A 488 6.65 -3.15 -13.14
N PHE A 489 5.50 -3.72 -12.74
CA PHE A 489 5.37 -4.40 -11.46
C PHE A 489 6.20 -5.69 -11.39
N ARG A 490 6.14 -6.54 -12.43
CA ARG A 490 6.99 -7.75 -12.57
C ARG A 490 8.48 -7.40 -12.53
N ALA A 491 8.90 -6.29 -13.14
CA ALA A 491 10.28 -5.80 -13.08
C ALA A 491 10.71 -5.44 -11.64
N LEU A 492 9.86 -4.71 -10.89
CA LEU A 492 10.10 -4.43 -9.46
C LEU A 492 10.18 -5.71 -8.61
N LEU A 493 9.38 -6.73 -8.92
CA LEU A 493 9.40 -8.01 -8.20
C LEU A 493 10.66 -8.84 -8.49
N ARG A 494 11.33 -8.64 -9.64
CA ARG A 494 12.64 -9.25 -9.92
C ARG A 494 13.76 -8.69 -9.06
N THR A 495 13.69 -7.42 -8.65
CA THR A 495 14.73 -6.80 -7.80
C THR A 495 14.61 -7.16 -6.33
N ILE A 496 13.54 -7.87 -5.93
CA ILE A 496 13.35 -8.35 -4.56
C ILE A 496 14.01 -9.72 -4.43
N PRO A 497 15.04 -9.89 -3.58
CA PRO A 497 15.78 -11.14 -3.51
C PRO A 497 14.94 -12.28 -2.93
N TYR A 498 15.06 -13.44 -3.54
CA TYR A 498 14.57 -14.73 -3.04
C TYR A 498 15.76 -15.69 -2.96
N VAL A 499 16.02 -16.22 -1.77
CA VAL A 499 17.03 -17.27 -1.55
C VAL A 499 16.24 -18.55 -1.26
N PRO A 500 16.25 -19.55 -2.18
CA PRO A 500 15.63 -20.83 -1.91
C PRO A 500 16.51 -21.65 -0.95
N ASP A 501 15.89 -22.08 0.16
CA ASP A 501 16.47 -23.02 1.10
C ASP A 501 16.64 -24.40 0.44
N GLY A 502 17.50 -25.28 0.99
CA GLY A 502 17.74 -26.63 0.43
C GLY A 502 16.51 -27.57 0.43
N THR A 503 15.40 -27.16 1.04
CA THR A 503 14.08 -27.82 1.03
C THR A 503 13.11 -27.24 0.00
N SER A 504 13.53 -26.23 -0.76
CA SER A 504 12.70 -25.60 -1.80
C SER A 504 12.43 -26.60 -2.94
N PRO A 505 11.19 -26.68 -3.49
CA PRO A 505 10.88 -27.54 -4.64
C PRO A 505 11.59 -27.12 -5.95
N PHE A 506 12.39 -26.05 -5.89
CA PHE A 506 12.95 -25.31 -7.02
C PHE A 506 14.47 -25.52 -7.15
N ARG A 507 14.94 -26.05 -8.29
CA ARG A 507 16.37 -26.40 -8.50
C ARG A 507 17.29 -25.17 -8.47
N HIS A 508 18.30 -25.21 -7.58
CA HIS A 508 19.18 -24.09 -7.21
C HIS A 508 19.79 -23.24 -8.35
N LYS A 509 20.12 -23.79 -9.53
CA LYS A 509 21.02 -23.11 -10.50
C LYS A 509 20.38 -22.17 -11.53
N GLN A 510 19.05 -22.16 -11.72
CA GLN A 510 18.39 -21.24 -12.66
C GLN A 510 17.51 -20.16 -11.99
N MET A 511 17.32 -20.23 -10.68
CA MET A 511 16.21 -19.53 -10.00
C MET A 511 16.66 -18.39 -9.09
N ALA A 512 17.96 -18.30 -8.77
CA ALA A 512 18.54 -17.18 -8.02
C ALA A 512 18.52 -15.84 -8.78
N SER A 513 18.44 -15.85 -10.12
CA SER A 513 18.57 -14.65 -10.96
C SER A 513 17.26 -13.90 -11.26
N ARG A 514 16.10 -14.48 -10.91
CA ARG A 514 14.77 -13.88 -11.19
C ARG A 514 14.04 -13.36 -9.93
N GLY A 515 14.66 -13.50 -8.75
CA GLY A 515 14.13 -12.98 -7.49
C GLY A 515 12.74 -13.53 -7.15
N LEU A 516 11.97 -12.74 -6.43
CA LEU A 516 10.62 -13.08 -5.96
C LEU A 516 9.64 -13.40 -7.09
N LEU A 517 9.82 -12.81 -8.28
CA LEU A 517 8.96 -13.07 -9.43
C LEU A 517 8.86 -14.57 -9.76
N THR A 518 9.94 -15.33 -9.54
CA THR A 518 10.01 -16.78 -9.81
C THR A 518 8.92 -17.57 -9.08
N LEU A 519 8.70 -17.28 -7.79
CA LEU A 519 7.66 -17.91 -6.96
C LEU A 519 6.25 -17.54 -7.45
N LEU A 520 6.08 -16.27 -7.86
CA LEU A 520 4.81 -15.74 -8.34
C LEU A 520 4.47 -16.26 -9.75
N ASP A 521 5.47 -16.49 -10.60
CA ASP A 521 5.33 -17.12 -11.92
C ASP A 521 4.87 -18.58 -11.78
N ALA A 522 5.40 -19.35 -10.82
CA ALA A 522 4.94 -20.71 -10.53
C ALA A 522 3.46 -20.74 -10.10
N LEU A 523 3.09 -19.93 -9.10
CA LEU A 523 1.70 -19.81 -8.64
C LEU A 523 0.75 -19.34 -9.76
N GLY A 524 1.15 -18.33 -10.52
CA GLY A 524 0.37 -17.81 -11.65
C GLY A 524 0.17 -18.85 -12.75
N THR A 525 1.22 -19.61 -13.10
CA THR A 525 1.15 -20.71 -14.07
C THR A 525 0.23 -21.83 -13.59
N ARG A 526 0.27 -22.17 -12.31
CA ARG A 526 -0.60 -23.18 -11.69
C ARG A 526 -2.08 -22.77 -11.75
N PHE A 527 -2.39 -21.53 -11.36
CA PHE A 527 -3.74 -20.98 -11.48
C PHE A 527 -4.20 -20.91 -12.95
N ARG A 528 -3.31 -20.57 -13.88
CA ARG A 528 -3.62 -20.53 -15.32
C ARG A 528 -3.96 -21.92 -15.84
N ARG A 529 -3.29 -22.97 -15.35
CA ARG A 529 -3.58 -24.37 -15.69
C ARG A 529 -5.02 -24.75 -15.29
N HIS A 530 -5.41 -24.47 -14.04
CA HIS A 530 -6.76 -24.73 -13.54
C HIS A 530 -7.87 -24.00 -14.33
N ILE A 531 -7.57 -22.83 -14.91
CA ILE A 531 -8.56 -22.02 -15.65
C ILE A 531 -8.59 -22.33 -17.16
N ILE A 532 -7.45 -22.60 -17.79
CA ILE A 532 -7.32 -22.66 -19.25
C ILE A 532 -7.09 -24.09 -19.77
N ILE A 533 -6.41 -24.94 -19.00
CA ILE A 533 -5.86 -26.22 -19.48
C ILE A 533 -6.68 -27.40 -18.95
N ASP A 534 -6.83 -27.50 -17.64
CA ASP A 534 -7.55 -28.60 -16.98
C ASP A 534 -9.06 -28.51 -17.27
N ASP A 535 -9.84 -29.52 -16.88
CA ASP A 535 -11.30 -29.54 -17.10
C ASP A 535 -12.02 -28.36 -16.43
N PHE A 536 -13.14 -27.95 -17.05
CA PHE A 536 -13.91 -26.81 -16.59
C PHE A 536 -14.42 -27.01 -15.16
N SER A 537 -14.03 -26.10 -14.27
CA SER A 537 -14.56 -26.04 -12.90
C SER A 537 -15.32 -24.72 -12.67
N PRO A 538 -16.54 -24.77 -12.09
CA PRO A 538 -17.26 -23.58 -11.66
C PRO A 538 -16.69 -22.98 -10.35
N ASP A 539 -15.72 -23.62 -9.71
CA ASP A 539 -15.01 -23.13 -8.52
C ASP A 539 -13.51 -23.51 -8.53
N PRO A 540 -12.71 -22.85 -9.38
CA PRO A 540 -11.29 -23.14 -9.59
C PRO A 540 -10.43 -22.61 -8.43
N VAL A 541 -9.31 -23.28 -8.18
CA VAL A 541 -8.33 -22.84 -7.17
C VAL A 541 -7.53 -21.65 -7.70
N LEU A 542 -7.78 -20.47 -7.12
CA LEU A 542 -7.17 -19.17 -7.46
C LEU A 542 -6.67 -18.40 -6.21
N SER A 543 -6.77 -19.02 -5.03
CA SER A 543 -6.19 -18.52 -3.79
C SER A 543 -5.43 -19.65 -3.11
N PHE A 544 -4.57 -19.32 -2.14
CA PHE A 544 -3.76 -20.29 -1.42
C PHE A 544 -3.69 -19.95 0.06
N THR A 545 -3.53 -20.98 0.89
CA THR A 545 -3.34 -20.84 2.33
C THR A 545 -1.92 -21.26 2.67
N VAL A 546 -1.26 -20.47 3.52
CA VAL A 546 0.15 -20.67 3.88
C VAL A 546 0.25 -21.81 4.89
N ASP A 547 0.74 -22.97 4.47
CA ASP A 547 0.81 -24.15 5.33
C ASP A 547 1.68 -23.92 6.57
N ALA A 548 1.32 -24.52 7.71
CA ALA A 548 2.03 -24.32 8.97
C ALA A 548 3.53 -24.71 8.89
N ASN A 549 3.87 -25.70 8.06
CA ASN A 549 5.20 -26.30 7.97
C ASN A 549 6.02 -25.86 6.74
N ILE A 550 5.81 -24.64 6.21
CA ILE A 550 6.72 -24.09 5.17
C ILE A 550 8.08 -23.66 5.73
N SER A 551 9.11 -23.65 4.88
CA SER A 551 10.44 -23.17 5.25
C SER A 551 10.47 -21.65 5.46
N ASP A 552 11.44 -21.16 6.23
CA ASP A 552 11.52 -19.74 6.57
C ASP A 552 11.94 -18.85 5.39
N GLY A 553 12.70 -19.37 4.42
CA GLY A 553 12.99 -18.65 3.17
C GLY A 553 11.74 -18.48 2.30
N LEU A 554 10.85 -19.49 2.26
CA LEU A 554 9.55 -19.35 1.59
C LEU A 554 8.60 -18.41 2.36
N LEU A 555 8.57 -18.49 3.70
CA LEU A 555 7.80 -17.56 4.54
C LEU A 555 8.23 -16.11 4.30
N LEU A 556 9.54 -15.85 4.30
CA LEU A 556 10.11 -14.55 4.02
C LEU A 556 9.82 -14.06 2.60
N ALA A 557 9.83 -14.96 1.60
CA ALA A 557 9.46 -14.63 0.24
C ALA A 557 7.99 -14.18 0.14
N LEU A 558 7.07 -14.91 0.78
CA LEU A 558 5.65 -14.57 0.81
C LEU A 558 5.40 -13.27 1.57
N GLY A 559 6.09 -13.04 2.69
CA GLY A 559 6.05 -11.77 3.41
C GLY A 559 6.54 -10.59 2.56
N ARG A 560 7.63 -10.76 1.80
CA ARG A 560 8.11 -9.78 0.82
C ARG A 560 7.11 -9.55 -0.32
N ALA A 561 6.41 -10.59 -0.77
CA ALA A 561 5.33 -10.47 -1.76
C ALA A 561 4.14 -9.67 -1.23
N LEU A 562 3.76 -9.88 0.03
CA LEU A 562 2.69 -9.12 0.69
C LEU A 562 3.08 -7.64 0.83
N ASN A 563 4.30 -7.34 1.26
CA ASN A 563 4.82 -5.97 1.34
C ASN A 563 4.86 -5.26 -0.02
N ALA A 564 5.21 -5.98 -1.08
CA ALA A 564 5.19 -5.47 -2.45
C ALA A 564 3.76 -5.29 -3.01
N GLY A 565 2.72 -5.84 -2.36
CA GLY A 565 1.35 -5.89 -2.88
C GLY A 565 1.17 -6.91 -4.01
N ALA A 566 2.07 -7.87 -4.16
CA ALA A 566 1.98 -8.92 -5.18
C ALA A 566 0.93 -9.98 -4.83
N ILE A 567 0.77 -10.25 -3.53
CA ILE A 567 -0.30 -11.06 -2.96
C ILE A 567 -1.15 -10.19 -2.02
N ILE A 568 -2.44 -10.51 -1.94
CA ILE A 568 -3.44 -9.80 -1.12
C ILE A 568 -3.97 -10.78 -0.06
N LEU A 569 -4.02 -10.34 1.20
CA LEU A 569 -4.64 -11.09 2.29
C LEU A 569 -6.16 -11.20 2.04
N VAL A 570 -6.68 -12.41 2.17
CA VAL A 570 -8.11 -12.71 2.15
C VAL A 570 -8.48 -13.08 3.59
N PRO A 571 -9.08 -12.17 4.38
CA PRO A 571 -9.43 -12.47 5.76
C PRO A 571 -10.58 -13.47 5.78
N ASP A 572 -10.42 -14.50 6.60
CA ASP A 572 -11.53 -15.33 7.04
C ASP A 572 -12.46 -14.51 7.95
N SER A 573 -13.72 -14.92 8.06
CA SER A 573 -14.74 -14.24 8.87
C SER A 573 -14.29 -14.12 10.33
N GLY A 574 -13.80 -12.94 10.74
CA GLY A 574 -13.30 -12.68 12.10
C GLY A 574 -11.78 -12.73 12.28
N ALA A 575 -10.98 -12.82 11.20
CA ALA A 575 -9.52 -12.83 11.30
C ALA A 575 -8.92 -11.46 11.70
N GLU A 576 -7.89 -11.47 12.56
CA GLU A 576 -7.18 -10.26 12.99
C GLU A 576 -6.44 -9.55 11.83
N ALA A 577 -6.59 -8.22 11.81
CA ALA A 577 -6.07 -7.33 10.77
C ALA A 577 -4.54 -7.20 10.72
N ILE A 578 -3.84 -7.63 11.78
CA ILE A 578 -2.37 -7.64 11.82
C ILE A 578 -1.89 -9.09 11.88
N ALA A 579 -1.18 -9.50 10.83
CA ALA A 579 -0.57 -10.82 10.75
C ALA A 579 0.76 -10.85 11.51
N SER A 580 0.72 -11.09 12.82
CA SER A 580 1.91 -11.47 13.60
C SER A 580 2.58 -12.74 13.02
N SER A 581 1.80 -13.59 12.36
CA SER A 581 2.26 -14.58 11.39
C SER A 581 1.35 -14.61 10.16
N ILE A 582 1.95 -14.86 8.99
CA ILE A 582 1.22 -15.15 7.75
C ILE A 582 0.92 -16.65 7.58
N ARG A 583 1.47 -17.52 8.44
CA ARG A 583 1.14 -18.97 8.46
C ARG A 583 -0.33 -19.14 8.83
N GLY A 584 -1.02 -20.08 8.19
CA GLY A 584 -2.46 -20.34 8.34
C GLY A 584 -3.37 -19.32 7.67
N LYS A 585 -2.87 -18.17 7.18
CA LYS A 585 -3.70 -17.16 6.50
C LYS A 585 -3.84 -17.45 5.00
N ARG A 586 -4.98 -17.04 4.43
CA ARG A 586 -5.32 -17.18 3.01
C ARG A 586 -4.94 -15.95 2.20
N PHE A 587 -4.40 -16.15 1.01
CA PHE A 587 -3.96 -15.11 0.09
C PHE A 587 -4.37 -15.40 -1.35
N ARG A 588 -4.42 -14.36 -2.18
CA ARG A 588 -4.51 -14.49 -3.65
C ARG A 588 -3.43 -13.63 -4.32
N LEU A 589 -3.16 -13.87 -5.60
CA LEU A 589 -2.42 -12.91 -6.41
C LEU A 589 -3.21 -11.60 -6.52
N SER A 590 -2.49 -10.47 -6.58
CA SER A 590 -3.06 -9.19 -7.00
C SER A 590 -3.63 -9.29 -8.41
N TYR A 591 -4.71 -8.56 -8.67
CA TYR A 591 -5.38 -8.56 -9.97
C TYR A 591 -4.51 -7.94 -11.08
N MET A 592 -3.57 -7.03 -10.73
CA MET A 592 -2.54 -6.59 -11.68
C MET A 592 -1.68 -7.76 -12.17
N LEU A 593 -1.20 -8.64 -11.28
CA LEU A 593 -0.46 -9.83 -11.69
C LEU A 593 -1.36 -10.88 -12.35
N ALA A 594 -2.62 -11.00 -11.95
CA ALA A 594 -3.60 -11.91 -12.55
C ALA A 594 -3.72 -11.70 -14.08
N THR A 595 -3.67 -10.45 -14.56
CA THR A 595 -3.67 -10.14 -16.00
C THR A 595 -2.46 -10.69 -16.76
N SER A 596 -1.31 -10.88 -16.10
CA SER A 596 -0.09 -11.46 -16.70
C SER A 596 -0.13 -12.98 -16.84
N TYR A 597 -1.10 -13.63 -16.19
CA TYR A 597 -1.26 -15.09 -16.15
C TYR A 597 -2.58 -15.53 -16.79
N ASP A 598 -3.24 -14.66 -17.55
CA ASP A 598 -4.54 -14.92 -18.17
C ASP A 598 -5.61 -15.39 -17.15
N LEU A 599 -5.68 -14.75 -15.98
CA LEU A 599 -6.59 -15.14 -14.88
C LEU A 599 -7.80 -14.19 -14.73
N PRO A 600 -8.99 -14.70 -14.37
CA PRO A 600 -10.15 -13.86 -14.10
C PRO A 600 -9.95 -12.99 -12.86
N LEU A 601 -10.55 -11.80 -12.87
CA LEU A 601 -10.48 -10.84 -11.76
C LEU A 601 -11.52 -11.19 -10.66
N LEU A 602 -11.43 -12.41 -10.14
CA LEU A 602 -12.30 -12.98 -9.11
C LEU A 602 -11.51 -13.73 -8.02
N LEU A 603 -12.12 -13.89 -6.85
CA LEU A 603 -11.62 -14.76 -5.78
C LEU A 603 -12.17 -16.18 -5.98
N GLY A 604 -11.28 -17.13 -6.28
CA GLY A 604 -11.63 -18.56 -6.37
C GLY A 604 -11.31 -19.32 -5.09
N ARG A 605 -11.57 -20.64 -5.10
CA ARG A 605 -11.28 -21.57 -4.01
C ARG A 605 -9.81 -21.52 -3.57
N GLU A 606 -9.56 -21.93 -2.33
CA GLU A 606 -8.22 -22.05 -1.77
C GLU A 606 -7.56 -23.41 -2.05
N GLY A 607 -6.24 -23.43 -2.01
CA GLY A 607 -5.41 -24.64 -2.00
C GLY A 607 -4.20 -24.47 -1.08
N SER A 608 -3.60 -25.59 -0.67
CA SER A 608 -2.32 -25.58 0.05
C SER A 608 -1.21 -25.04 -0.84
N ILE A 609 -0.40 -24.09 -0.35
CA ILE A 609 0.73 -23.56 -1.13
C ILE A 609 1.77 -24.64 -1.42
N GLN A 610 2.03 -25.56 -0.49
CA GLN A 610 2.92 -26.69 -0.73
C GLN A 610 2.44 -27.54 -1.91
N ARG A 611 1.13 -27.85 -1.99
CA ARG A 611 0.56 -28.62 -3.12
C ARG A 611 0.65 -27.87 -4.45
N LEU A 612 0.42 -26.56 -4.45
CA LEU A 612 0.50 -25.72 -5.64
C LEU A 612 1.91 -25.60 -6.22
N LEU A 613 2.95 -25.75 -5.39
CA LEU A 613 4.37 -25.66 -5.79
C LEU A 613 5.06 -27.02 -5.99
N ALA A 614 4.57 -28.11 -5.38
CA ALA A 614 5.21 -29.44 -5.45
C ALA A 614 5.12 -30.08 -6.86
N ASP A 615 4.10 -29.69 -7.61
CA ASP A 615 3.62 -30.35 -8.82
C ASP A 615 4.29 -29.80 -10.10
N ASP A 616 5.34 -28.96 -9.96
CA ASP A 616 6.11 -28.35 -11.05
C ASP A 616 7.14 -29.29 -11.70
N ARG A 617 7.11 -30.58 -11.34
CA ARG A 617 8.00 -31.62 -11.90
C ARG A 617 7.74 -31.93 -13.39
N GLU A 618 6.61 -31.51 -13.96
CA GLU A 618 6.23 -31.83 -15.35
C GLU A 618 6.06 -30.62 -16.30
N SER A 619 5.96 -29.37 -15.80
CA SER A 619 5.51 -28.23 -16.63
C SER A 619 6.64 -27.42 -17.26
N SER A 620 7.41 -28.04 -18.16
CA SER A 620 8.48 -27.39 -18.96
C SER A 620 7.99 -26.60 -20.18
N VAL A 621 6.86 -25.90 -20.07
CA VAL A 621 6.34 -25.02 -21.13
C VAL A 621 6.61 -23.55 -20.77
N PRO A 622 7.62 -22.89 -21.36
CA PRO A 622 7.87 -21.47 -21.11
C PRO A 622 6.71 -20.61 -21.63
N LEU A 623 6.00 -19.95 -20.71
CA LEU A 623 4.87 -19.05 -21.03
C LEU A 623 5.27 -17.86 -21.91
N PHE A 624 6.53 -17.44 -21.82
CA PHE A 624 7.09 -16.36 -22.59
C PHE A 624 8.27 -16.91 -23.38
N GLY A 625 8.25 -16.70 -24.71
CA GLY A 625 9.39 -17.03 -25.55
C GLY A 625 10.61 -16.26 -25.05
N GLY A 626 11.75 -16.95 -24.97
CA GLY A 626 13.02 -16.28 -24.76
C GLY A 626 13.37 -15.48 -26.01
N GLU A 627 13.20 -14.17 -25.93
CA GLU A 627 14.08 -13.25 -26.64
C GLU A 627 15.24 -12.97 -25.68
N LEU A 628 16.46 -13.12 -26.21
CA LEU A 628 17.74 -12.83 -25.55
C LEU A 628 17.95 -11.32 -25.43
#